data_AF-A0A952X8K0-F1
#
_entry.id   AF-A0A952X8K0-F1
#
_cell.length_a   1.000
_cell.length_b   1.000
_cell.length_c   1.000
_cell.angle_alpha   90.00
_cell.angle_beta   90.00
_cell.angle_gamma   90.00
#
_symmetry.space_group_name_H-M   'P 1'
#
loop_
_entity.id
_entity.type
_entity.pdbx_description
1 polymer ?
#
loop_
_entity_poly.entity_id
_entity_poly.type
_entity_poly.pdbx_seq_one_letter_code
_entity_poly.pdbx_strand_id
1 'polypeptide(L)'
;MKKLLLAVSAIALMCSVPSMSEAKPHMSHEQMMEKKGAKHDAHMAKMQKKHDARMDKMKTKHDARMAKETDPAKKEAMQKKHDARMEKMKAKHENRMEKKKAKHDARMAKKAAKAPAVG
;
A
#
# COMPACT_ATOMS: atom_id res chain seq x y z
N MET A 1 45.38 5.70 -61.40
CA MET A 1 46.32 4.58 -61.62
C MET A 1 47.09 4.34 -60.32
N LYS A 2 46.63 3.41 -59.48
CA LYS A 2 47.33 2.18 -59.03
C LYS A 2 48.86 2.30 -58.95
N LYS A 3 49.39 2.20 -57.72
CA LYS A 3 50.35 1.20 -57.20
C LYS A 3 50.77 1.63 -55.78
N LEU A 4 51.10 0.82 -54.79
CA LEU A 4 50.91 -0.59 -54.38
C LEU A 4 51.80 -0.74 -53.12
N LEU A 5 51.44 -1.65 -52.20
CA LEU A 5 52.20 -2.23 -51.05
C LEU A 5 51.50 -1.90 -49.71
N LEU A 6 50.72 -2.75 -49.03
CA LEU A 6 50.75 -4.21 -48.80
C LEU A 6 51.93 -4.66 -47.92
N ALA A 7 51.71 -4.70 -46.60
CA ALA A 7 52.22 -5.74 -45.69
C ALA A 7 51.82 -5.53 -44.20
N VAL A 8 51.04 -6.50 -43.69
CA VAL A 8 51.19 -7.19 -42.37
C VAL A 8 50.86 -6.44 -41.06
N SER A 9 49.76 -6.90 -40.42
CA SER A 9 49.68 -7.44 -39.04
C SER A 9 48.24 -7.28 -38.53
N ALA A 10 47.33 -8.23 -38.74
CA ALA A 10 47.12 -9.40 -37.88
C ALA A 10 46.80 -9.04 -36.40
N ILE A 11 45.58 -9.46 -35.97
CA ILE A 11 45.18 -9.83 -34.59
C ILE A 11 44.89 -8.61 -33.67
N ALA A 12 43.75 -8.38 -33.02
CA ALA A 12 42.56 -9.15 -32.63
C ALA A 12 41.39 -8.14 -32.56
N LEU A 13 40.15 -8.38 -33.01
CA LEU A 13 39.23 -9.47 -32.68
C LEU A 13 39.25 -9.87 -31.20
N MET A 14 38.93 -8.90 -30.34
CA MET A 14 38.23 -9.19 -29.10
C MET A 14 37.01 -8.27 -29.00
N CYS A 15 35.89 -8.84 -29.45
CA CYS A 15 34.55 -8.40 -29.08
C CYS A 15 34.48 -8.34 -27.55
N SER A 16 34.66 -7.14 -26.99
CA SER A 16 34.28 -6.89 -25.61
C SER A 16 32.75 -6.76 -25.60
N VAL A 17 32.09 -7.92 -25.53
CA VAL A 17 30.70 -8.01 -25.09
C VAL A 17 30.65 -7.31 -23.74
N PRO A 18 29.92 -6.21 -23.53
CA PRO A 18 29.65 -5.76 -22.18
C PRO A 18 28.84 -6.89 -21.54
N SER A 19 29.50 -7.64 -20.67
CA SER A 19 28.89 -8.56 -19.75
C SER A 19 27.78 -7.80 -19.04
N MET A 20 26.54 -8.03 -19.48
CA MET A 20 25.34 -7.75 -18.72
C MET A 20 25.36 -8.74 -17.55
N SER A 21 26.27 -8.52 -16.61
CA SER A 21 26.14 -9.09 -15.28
C SER A 21 24.78 -8.65 -14.79
N GLU A 22 23.88 -9.61 -14.58
CA GLU A 22 22.59 -9.43 -13.93
C GLU A 22 22.82 -8.84 -12.53
N ALA A 23 23.03 -7.53 -12.49
CA ALA A 23 22.96 -6.77 -11.27
C ALA A 23 21.50 -6.83 -10.85
N LYS A 24 21.20 -7.72 -9.89
CA LYS A 24 19.97 -7.63 -9.09
C LYS A 24 19.76 -6.14 -8.83
N PRO A 25 18.64 -5.53 -9.24
CA PRO A 25 18.47 -4.08 -9.13
C PRO A 25 18.65 -3.74 -7.65
N HIS A 26 19.77 -3.09 -7.33
CA HIS A 26 20.06 -2.64 -5.99
C HIS A 26 19.13 -1.45 -5.76
N MET A 27 17.89 -1.76 -5.34
CA MET A 27 16.89 -0.73 -5.04
C MET A 27 17.51 0.22 -4.03
N SER A 28 17.51 1.52 -4.37
CA SER A 28 18.00 2.54 -3.44
C SER A 28 17.18 2.53 -2.15
N HIS A 29 17.72 3.12 -1.09
CA HIS A 29 17.01 3.25 0.18
C HIS A 29 15.68 3.99 -0.01
N GLU A 30 15.66 5.08 -0.81
CA GLU A 30 14.45 5.77 -1.25
C GLU A 30 13.43 4.81 -1.86
N GLN A 31 13.80 4.07 -2.91
CA GLN A 31 12.88 3.20 -3.64
C GLN A 31 12.33 2.08 -2.73
N MET A 32 13.13 1.60 -1.79
CA MET A 32 12.69 0.62 -0.80
C MET A 32 11.69 1.22 0.20
N MET A 33 11.87 2.47 0.62
CA MET A 33 10.96 3.17 1.52
C MET A 33 9.65 3.54 0.83
N GLU A 34 9.71 4.03 -0.41
CA GLU A 34 8.55 4.33 -1.25
C GLU A 34 7.69 3.07 -1.47
N LYS A 35 8.32 1.95 -1.86
CA LYS A 35 7.62 0.66 -2.03
C LYS A 35 7.00 0.15 -0.72
N LYS A 36 7.58 0.46 0.44
CA LYS A 36 7.01 0.12 1.76
C LYS A 36 5.82 1.03 2.11
N GLY A 37 5.91 2.32 1.82
CA GLY A 37 4.80 3.27 1.95
C GLY A 37 3.60 2.84 1.12
N ALA A 38 3.81 2.57 -0.17
CA ALA A 38 2.76 2.11 -1.08
C ALA A 38 2.08 0.81 -0.59
N LYS A 39 2.86 -0.15 -0.05
CA LYS A 39 2.30 -1.38 0.55
C LYS A 39 1.47 -1.10 1.80
N HIS A 40 1.91 -0.17 2.63
CA HIS A 40 1.16 0.24 3.82
C HIS A 40 -0.16 0.89 3.43
N ASP A 41 -0.15 1.80 2.47
CA ASP A 41 -1.36 2.50 2.02
C ASP A 41 -2.35 1.55 1.35
N ALA A 42 -1.86 0.63 0.52
CA ALA A 42 -2.69 -0.44 -0.05
C ALA A 42 -3.32 -1.33 1.05
N HIS A 43 -2.59 -1.61 2.13
CA HIS A 43 -3.13 -2.35 3.26
C HIS A 43 -4.22 -1.56 4.00
N MET A 44 -4.00 -0.26 4.21
CA MET A 44 -4.98 0.63 4.84
C MET A 44 -6.25 0.77 3.98
N ALA A 45 -6.11 0.95 2.67
CA ALA A 45 -7.23 0.99 1.73
C ALA A 45 -8.03 -0.33 1.75
N LYS A 46 -7.36 -1.49 1.81
CA LYS A 46 -8.04 -2.79 1.93
C LYS A 46 -8.81 -2.93 3.25
N MET A 47 -8.27 -2.42 4.34
CA MET A 47 -8.95 -2.40 5.64
C MET A 47 -10.18 -1.49 5.60
N GLN A 48 -10.08 -0.33 4.97
CA GLN A 48 -11.18 0.61 4.78
C GLN A 48 -12.31 -0.03 3.96
N LYS A 49 -12.00 -0.60 2.78
CA LYS A 49 -13.00 -1.29 1.94
C LYS A 49 -13.73 -2.41 2.68
N LYS A 50 -13.02 -3.19 3.51
CA LYS A 50 -13.64 -4.24 4.33
C LYS A 50 -14.56 -3.68 5.41
N HIS A 51 -14.19 -2.55 6.00
CA HIS A 51 -15.03 -1.85 6.96
C HIS A 51 -16.31 -1.35 6.29
N ASP A 52 -16.18 -0.67 5.15
CA ASP A 52 -17.32 -0.09 4.42
C ASP A 52 -18.30 -1.18 3.98
N ALA A 53 -17.80 -2.27 3.39
CA ALA A 53 -18.62 -3.43 3.02
C ALA A 53 -19.38 -4.04 4.23
N ARG A 54 -18.77 -4.00 5.43
CA ARG A 54 -19.43 -4.46 6.67
C ARG A 54 -20.52 -3.49 7.12
N MET A 55 -20.28 -2.20 6.99
CA MET A 55 -21.24 -1.14 7.31
C MET A 55 -22.45 -1.23 6.37
N ASP A 56 -22.23 -1.39 5.08
CA ASP A 56 -23.29 -1.56 4.08
C ASP A 56 -24.13 -2.79 4.39
N LYS A 57 -23.50 -3.94 4.63
CA LYS A 57 -24.21 -5.17 5.00
C LYS A 57 -25.06 -5.01 6.26
N MET A 58 -24.59 -4.22 7.23
CA MET A 58 -25.35 -3.94 8.45
C MET A 58 -26.54 -3.04 8.16
N LYS A 59 -26.35 -1.99 7.36
CA LYS A 59 -27.40 -1.08 6.92
C LYS A 59 -28.49 -1.82 6.13
N THR A 60 -28.14 -2.63 5.15
CA THR A 60 -29.11 -3.42 4.37
C THR A 60 -29.94 -4.36 5.26
N LYS A 61 -29.32 -5.00 6.27
CA LYS A 61 -30.04 -5.84 7.23
C LYS A 61 -30.99 -5.06 8.11
N HIS A 62 -30.59 -3.84 8.49
CA HIS A 62 -31.42 -2.94 9.27
C HIS A 62 -32.61 -2.45 8.46
N ASP A 63 -32.38 -1.98 7.22
CA ASP A 63 -33.43 -1.53 6.32
C ASP A 63 -34.46 -2.65 6.06
N ALA A 64 -33.99 -3.88 5.85
CA ALA A 64 -34.86 -5.05 5.68
C ALA A 64 -35.67 -5.40 6.93
N ARG A 65 -35.18 -5.09 8.14
CA ARG A 65 -35.95 -5.22 9.39
C ARG A 65 -36.94 -4.08 9.55
N MET A 66 -36.53 -2.85 9.27
CA MET A 66 -37.38 -1.66 9.35
C MET A 66 -38.58 -1.75 8.40
N ALA A 67 -38.39 -2.35 7.22
CA ALA A 67 -39.47 -2.57 6.25
C ALA A 67 -40.54 -3.57 6.75
N LYS A 68 -40.18 -4.49 7.66
CA LYS A 68 -41.10 -5.49 8.23
C LYS A 68 -41.79 -5.05 9.51
N GLU A 69 -41.20 -4.09 10.21
CA GLU A 69 -41.81 -3.52 11.40
C GLU A 69 -42.95 -2.59 11.00
N THR A 70 -44.05 -2.59 11.74
CA THR A 70 -45.20 -1.71 11.50
C THR A 70 -45.41 -0.73 12.66
N ASP A 71 -44.94 -1.09 13.85
CA ASP A 71 -45.04 -0.27 15.05
C ASP A 71 -44.03 0.91 15.00
N PRO A 72 -44.51 2.16 14.99
CA PRO A 72 -43.65 3.34 14.90
C PRO A 72 -42.71 3.49 16.10
N ALA A 73 -43.13 3.11 17.31
CA ALA A 73 -42.29 3.19 18.50
C ALA A 73 -41.15 2.17 18.43
N LYS A 74 -41.43 0.97 17.93
CA LYS A 74 -40.40 -0.06 17.70
C LYS A 74 -39.43 0.34 16.58
N LYS A 75 -39.92 0.95 15.50
CA LYS A 75 -39.06 1.51 14.43
C LYS A 75 -38.09 2.53 14.99
N GLU A 76 -38.57 3.49 15.77
CA GLU A 76 -37.73 4.53 16.35
C GLU A 76 -36.67 3.94 17.29
N ALA A 77 -37.07 3.02 18.17
CA ALA A 77 -36.13 2.32 19.06
C ALA A 77 -35.09 1.49 18.30
N MET A 78 -35.50 0.85 17.20
CA MET A 78 -34.60 0.07 16.34
C MET A 78 -33.61 0.97 15.60
N GLN A 79 -34.07 2.11 15.07
CA GLN A 79 -33.24 3.10 14.41
C GLN A 79 -32.18 3.66 15.36
N LYS A 80 -32.59 4.11 16.56
CA LYS A 80 -31.66 4.59 17.59
C LYS A 80 -30.59 3.56 17.95
N LYS A 81 -30.98 2.29 18.13
CA LYS A 81 -30.03 1.19 18.40
C LYS A 81 -29.08 0.93 17.23
N HIS A 82 -29.58 1.02 16.00
CA HIS A 82 -28.77 0.85 14.82
C HIS A 82 -27.72 1.96 14.70
N ASP A 83 -28.13 3.21 14.86
CA ASP A 83 -27.25 4.37 14.68
C ASP A 83 -26.15 4.39 15.75
N ALA A 84 -26.51 4.16 17.01
CA ALA A 84 -25.53 4.01 18.10
C ALA A 84 -24.51 2.89 17.82
N ARG A 85 -24.96 1.78 17.21
CA ARG A 85 -24.07 0.67 16.85
C ARG A 85 -23.17 1.01 15.66
N MET A 86 -23.67 1.76 14.69
CA MET A 86 -22.89 2.24 13.54
C MET A 86 -21.81 3.23 13.98
N GLU A 87 -22.16 4.20 14.81
CA GLU A 87 -21.23 5.16 15.39
C GLU A 87 -20.11 4.47 16.17
N LYS A 88 -20.47 3.53 17.07
CA LYS A 88 -19.50 2.73 17.81
C LYS A 88 -18.59 1.91 16.90
N MET A 89 -19.08 1.43 15.76
CA MET A 89 -18.25 0.69 14.80
C MET A 89 -17.28 1.62 14.08
N LYS A 90 -17.73 2.80 13.62
CA LYS A 90 -16.90 3.83 12.99
C LYS A 90 -15.78 4.26 13.92
N ALA A 91 -16.11 4.65 15.15
CA ALA A 91 -15.14 5.12 16.14
C ALA A 91 -14.06 4.06 16.47
N LYS A 92 -14.45 2.78 16.53
CA LYS A 92 -13.50 1.67 16.74
C LYS A 92 -12.58 1.46 15.53
N HIS A 93 -13.11 1.59 14.32
CA HIS A 93 -12.33 1.45 13.11
C HIS A 93 -11.35 2.59 12.95
N GLU A 94 -11.79 3.84 13.16
CA GLU A 94 -10.96 5.03 13.12
C GLU A 94 -9.79 4.95 14.11
N ASN A 95 -10.07 4.67 15.39
CA ASN A 95 -9.03 4.43 16.40
C ASN A 95 -8.02 3.35 15.97
N ARG A 96 -8.50 2.28 15.33
CA ARG A 96 -7.62 1.20 14.85
C ARG A 96 -6.74 1.67 13.69
N MET A 97 -7.28 2.48 12.79
CA MET A 97 -6.54 3.04 11.66
C MET A 97 -5.49 4.03 12.14
N GLU A 98 -5.86 4.94 13.05
CA GLU A 98 -4.93 5.89 13.68
C GLU A 98 -3.79 5.16 14.39
N LYS A 99 -4.10 4.18 15.24
CA LYS A 99 -3.07 3.37 15.93
C LYS A 99 -2.14 2.63 14.97
N LYS A 100 -2.64 2.16 13.83
CA LYS A 100 -1.81 1.53 12.80
C LYS A 100 -0.92 2.55 12.10
N LYS A 101 -1.46 3.72 11.75
CA LYS A 101 -0.70 4.82 11.12
C LYS A 101 0.42 5.30 12.05
N ALA A 102 0.11 5.59 13.31
CA ALA A 102 1.11 6.01 14.30
C ALA A 102 2.24 4.97 14.47
N LYS A 103 1.91 3.67 14.50
CA LYS A 103 2.92 2.60 14.55
C LYS A 103 3.79 2.55 13.29
N HIS A 104 3.20 2.77 12.13
CA HIS A 104 3.94 2.83 10.87
C HIS A 104 4.90 4.03 10.87
N ASP A 105 4.41 5.21 11.20
CA ASP A 105 5.18 6.46 11.20
C ASP A 105 6.33 6.39 12.20
N ALA A 106 6.09 5.90 13.41
CA ALA A 106 7.14 5.66 14.41
C ALA A 106 8.22 4.67 13.91
N ARG A 107 7.81 3.64 13.13
CA ARG A 107 8.76 2.69 12.55
C ARG A 107 9.57 3.31 11.42
N MET A 108 8.98 4.20 10.62
CA MET A 108 9.68 4.92 9.56
C MET A 108 10.66 5.93 10.15
N ALA A 109 10.25 6.71 11.15
CA ALA A 109 11.11 7.66 11.86
C ALA A 109 12.34 6.96 12.49
N LYS A 110 12.15 5.81 13.17
CA LYS A 110 13.26 5.02 13.72
C LYS A 110 14.24 4.50 12.67
N LYS A 111 13.77 4.24 11.45
CA LYS A 111 14.64 3.77 10.36
C LYS A 111 15.40 4.92 9.70
N ALA A 112 14.74 6.06 9.51
CA ALA A 112 15.40 7.28 9.04
C ALA A 112 16.52 7.70 10.00
N ALA A 113 16.26 7.65 11.32
CA ALA A 113 17.28 7.97 12.34
C ALA A 113 18.42 6.94 12.46
N LYS A 114 18.28 5.75 11.87
CA LYS A 114 19.28 4.68 11.91
C LYS A 114 20.01 4.50 10.58
N ALA A 115 19.65 5.25 9.54
CA ALA A 115 20.46 5.33 8.33
C ALA A 115 21.73 6.11 8.67
N PRO A 116 22.94 5.54 8.52
CA PRO A 116 24.16 6.30 8.73
C PRO A 116 24.16 7.48 7.76
N ALA A 117 24.45 8.68 8.27
CA ALA A 117 24.87 9.79 7.42
C ALA A 117 26.06 9.29 6.61
N VAL A 118 25.85 9.04 5.33
CA VAL A 118 26.95 8.79 4.39
C VAL A 118 27.61 10.15 4.22
N GLY A 119 28.61 10.41 5.05
CA GLY A 119 29.62 11.46 4.88
C GLY A 119 30.75 10.95 4.00
#